data_AF-A0A0V0UA08-F1
#
_entry.id   AF-A0A0V0UA08-F1
#
_cell.length_a   1.000
_cell.length_b   1.000
_cell.length_c   1.000
_cell.angle_alpha   90.00
_cell.angle_beta   90.00
_cell.angle_gamma   90.00
#
_symmetry.space_group_name_H-M   'P 1'
#
loop_
_entity.id
_entity.type
_entity.pdbx_description
1 polymer ?
#
loop_
_entity_poly.entity_id
_entity_poly.type
_entity_poly.pdbx_seq_one_letter_code
_entity_poly.pdbx_strand_id
1 'polypeptide(L)'
;MEEVFQQVTLVRFSAAYSWPTKMTLPYEKRKEVLKLLKCHRWLEKSPEEVFDEVEYACECLSTKLGTNPYFSGNNPTEIDALIFGHLYTLLTTSLPNVAIGDILKKFPNLLQFCEDFEKLYFPLLPMLNA
;
A
#
# COMPACT_ATOMS: atom_id res chain seq x y z
N MET A 1 15.28 4.39 -1.73
CA MET A 1 14.19 5.09 -1.02
C MET A 1 13.99 6.53 -1.51
N GLU A 2 15.06 7.32 -1.68
CA GLU A 2 14.95 8.68 -2.24
C GLU A 2 14.31 8.70 -3.64
N GLU A 3 14.69 7.74 -4.48
CA GLU A 3 14.16 7.59 -5.84
C GLU A 3 12.63 7.42 -5.88
N VAL A 4 12.08 6.55 -5.01
CA VAL A 4 10.63 6.33 -4.88
C VAL A 4 9.91 7.63 -4.54
N PHE A 5 10.46 8.41 -3.62
CA PHE A 5 9.85 9.69 -3.27
C PHE A 5 9.85 10.65 -4.45
N GLN A 6 10.98 10.84 -5.13
CA GLN A 6 11.11 11.84 -6.18
C GLN A 6 10.30 11.48 -7.43
N GLN A 7 10.38 10.23 -7.88
CA GLN A 7 9.78 9.80 -9.14
C GLN A 7 8.30 9.44 -9.00
N VAL A 8 7.87 8.93 -7.84
CA VAL A 8 6.50 8.40 -7.67
C VAL A 8 5.72 9.23 -6.66
N THR A 9 6.16 9.28 -5.40
CA THR A 9 5.36 9.86 -4.32
C THR A 9 5.14 11.36 -4.50
N LEU A 10 6.19 12.11 -4.82
CA LEU A 10 6.15 13.56 -4.99
C LEU A 10 5.21 13.93 -6.14
N VAL A 11 5.32 13.24 -7.29
CA VAL A 11 4.49 13.49 -8.47
C VAL A 11 3.01 13.24 -8.15
N ARG A 12 2.68 12.05 -7.60
CA ARG A 12 1.30 11.67 -7.31
C ARG A 12 0.68 12.52 -6.21
N PHE A 13 1.41 12.75 -5.12
CA PHE A 13 0.90 13.55 -4.00
C PHE A 13 0.67 15.01 -4.41
N SER A 14 1.61 15.61 -5.17
CA SER A 14 1.51 17.01 -5.58
C SER A 14 0.41 17.26 -6.61
N ALA A 15 0.06 16.26 -7.43
CA ALA A 15 -0.95 16.38 -8.48
C ALA A 15 -2.34 16.75 -7.95
N ALA A 16 -2.65 16.43 -6.68
CA ALA A 16 -3.91 16.77 -6.05
C ALA A 16 -4.03 18.24 -5.60
N TYR A 17 -2.94 19.02 -5.65
CA TYR A 17 -2.89 20.37 -5.10
C TYR A 17 -2.51 21.42 -6.15
N SER A 18 -2.98 22.65 -5.96
CA SER A 18 -2.61 23.81 -6.78
C SER A 18 -1.36 24.52 -6.24
N TRP A 19 -0.84 25.48 -7.00
CA TRP A 19 0.18 26.41 -6.51
C TRP A 19 -0.42 27.34 -5.44
N PRO A 20 0.30 27.66 -4.34
CA PRO A 20 1.67 27.23 -4.02
C PRO A 20 1.77 25.89 -3.27
N THR A 21 0.66 25.37 -2.76
CA THR A 21 0.61 24.19 -1.87
C THR A 21 1.30 22.96 -2.43
N LYS A 22 1.19 22.71 -3.74
CA LYS A 22 1.86 21.59 -4.41
C LYS A 22 3.40 21.63 -4.32
N MET A 23 3.98 22.79 -4.02
CA MET A 23 5.44 22.95 -3.87
C MET A 23 5.94 22.68 -2.46
N THR A 24 5.13 22.94 -1.42
CA THR A 24 5.58 22.88 -0.02
C THR A 24 5.02 21.69 0.73
N LEU A 25 3.73 21.42 0.57
CA LEU A 25 2.99 20.39 1.32
C LEU A 25 3.58 18.98 1.21
N PRO A 26 4.07 18.50 0.04
CA PRO A 26 4.67 17.17 -0.05
C PRO A 26 5.91 17.02 0.83
N TYR A 27 6.72 18.08 0.96
CA TYR A 27 7.94 18.06 1.77
C TYR A 27 7.64 18.17 3.26
N GLU A 28 6.64 18.96 3.65
CA GLU A 28 6.12 18.98 5.02
C GLU A 28 5.61 17.60 5.40
N LYS A 29 4.81 16.97 4.54
CA LYS A 29 4.32 15.62 4.78
C LYS A 29 5.45 14.60 4.88
N ARG A 30 6.45 14.70 4.00
CA ARG A 30 7.63 13.84 4.06
C ARG A 30 8.37 13.99 5.40
N LYS A 31 8.54 15.21 5.91
CA LYS A 31 9.19 15.45 7.21
C LYS A 31 8.44 14.77 8.36
N GLU A 32 7.10 14.85 8.37
CA GLU A 32 6.27 14.15 9.36
C GLU A 32 6.49 12.64 9.30
N VAL A 33 6.42 12.05 8.10
CA VAL A 33 6.59 10.60 7.90
C VAL A 33 8.00 10.16 8.31
N LEU A 34 9.05 10.89 7.93
CA LEU A 34 10.42 10.59 8.34
C LEU A 34 10.60 10.64 9.86
N LYS A 35 9.92 11.57 10.56
CA LYS A 35 9.96 11.64 12.02
C LYS A 35 9.32 10.39 12.65
N LEU A 36 8.18 9.94 12.12
CA LEU A 36 7.52 8.71 12.58
C LEU A 36 8.38 7.47 12.31
N LEU A 37 8.91 7.33 11.08
CA LEU A 37 9.78 6.21 10.72
C LEU A 37 11.04 6.18 11.60
N LYS A 38 11.62 7.34 11.92
CA LYS A 38 12.75 7.42 12.86
C LYS A 38 12.35 6.96 14.26
N CYS A 39 11.19 7.39 14.77
CA CYS A 39 10.71 7.00 16.10
C CYS A 39 10.53 5.48 16.23
N HIS A 40 10.09 4.83 15.16
CA HIS A 40 9.90 3.38 15.08
C HIS A 40 11.13 2.63 14.53
N ARG A 41 12.30 3.31 14.39
CA ARG A 41 13.56 2.75 13.88
C ARG A 41 13.51 2.16 12.46
N TRP A 42 12.50 2.51 11.67
CA TRP A 42 12.38 2.08 10.28
C TRP A 42 13.44 2.69 9.35
N LEU A 43 14.00 3.84 9.72
CA LEU A 43 15.10 4.44 8.94
C LEU A 43 16.43 3.70 9.11
N GLU A 44 16.53 2.82 10.09
CA GLU A 44 17.72 2.01 10.37
C GLU A 44 17.67 0.65 9.65
N LYS A 45 16.48 0.23 9.19
CA LYS A 45 16.27 -1.04 8.49
C LYS A 45 16.88 -1.01 7.08
N SER A 46 17.50 -2.11 6.69
CA SER A 46 17.88 -2.36 5.29
C SER A 46 16.63 -2.56 4.42
N PRO A 47 16.73 -2.39 3.09
CA PRO A 47 15.63 -2.73 2.18
C PRO A 47 15.14 -4.17 2.36
N GLU A 48 16.04 -5.12 2.57
CA GLU A 48 15.73 -6.54 2.78
C GLU A 48 14.93 -6.73 4.08
N GLU A 49 15.36 -6.12 5.18
CA GLU A 49 14.61 -6.16 6.45
C GLU A 49 13.23 -5.51 6.34
N VAL A 50 13.05 -4.52 5.46
CA VAL A 50 11.73 -3.94 5.16
C VAL A 50 10.88 -4.94 4.38
N PHE A 51 11.46 -5.64 3.40
CA PHE A 51 10.76 -6.65 2.61
C PHE A 51 10.32 -7.84 3.45
N ASP A 52 11.16 -8.30 4.37
CA ASP A 52 10.82 -9.38 5.32
C ASP A 52 9.61 -9.00 6.20
N GLU A 53 9.55 -7.75 6.69
CA GLU A 53 8.41 -7.26 7.48
C GLU A 53 7.13 -7.15 6.64
N VAL A 54 7.25 -6.74 5.37
CA VAL A 54 6.12 -6.68 4.44
C VAL A 54 5.60 -8.08 4.15
N GLU A 55 6.48 -9.05 3.92
CA GLU A 55 6.10 -10.45 3.70
C GLU A 55 5.43 -11.05 4.93
N TYR A 56 5.99 -10.82 6.12
CA TYR A 56 5.41 -11.26 7.39
C TYR A 56 4.01 -10.64 7.63
N ALA A 57 3.84 -9.35 7.34
CA ALA A 57 2.54 -8.69 7.43
C ALA A 57 1.52 -9.31 6.46
N CYS A 58 1.93 -9.62 5.22
CA CYS A 58 1.08 -10.29 4.24
C CYS A 58 0.72 -11.71 4.70
N GLU A 59 1.65 -12.46 5.30
CA GLU A 59 1.37 -13.78 5.86
C GLU A 59 0.33 -13.71 6.99
N CYS A 60 0.46 -12.74 7.89
CA CYS A 60 -0.49 -12.52 8.97
C CYS A 60 -1.89 -12.16 8.43
N LEU A 61 -1.95 -11.26 7.44
CA LEU A 61 -3.21 -10.86 6.79
C LEU A 61 -3.84 -12.03 6.04
N SER A 62 -3.05 -12.77 5.26
CA SER A 62 -3.50 -13.93 4.50
C SER A 62 -4.07 -15.01 5.43
N THR A 63 -3.38 -15.28 6.55
CA THR A 63 -3.83 -16.20 7.59
C THR A 63 -5.14 -15.72 8.23
N LYS A 64 -5.24 -14.43 8.54
CA LYS A 64 -6.44 -13.85 9.17
C LYS A 64 -7.66 -13.88 8.25
N LEU A 65 -7.48 -13.59 6.96
CA LEU A 65 -8.52 -13.68 5.96
C LEU A 65 -8.96 -15.14 5.76
N GLY A 66 -7.99 -16.05 5.63
CA GLY A 66 -8.24 -17.46 5.38
C GLY A 66 -9.03 -17.66 4.09
N THR A 67 -10.20 -18.28 4.21
CA THR A 67 -11.17 -18.51 3.13
C THR A 67 -12.39 -17.59 3.23
N ASN A 68 -12.38 -16.62 4.14
CA ASN A 68 -13.51 -15.68 4.30
C ASN A 68 -13.46 -14.62 3.19
N PRO A 69 -14.62 -14.08 2.79
CA PRO A 69 -14.67 -12.95 1.86
C PRO A 69 -14.14 -11.65 2.49
N TYR A 70 -14.20 -11.52 3.82
CA TYR A 70 -13.75 -10.35 4.58
C TYR A 70 -13.01 -10.76 5.86
N PHE A 71 -12.18 -9.86 6.41
CA PHE A 71 -11.38 -10.06 7.63
C PHE A 71 -12.22 -10.24 8.90
N SER A 72 -13.47 -9.75 8.87
CA SER A 72 -14.45 -9.89 9.94
C SER A 72 -15.52 -10.95 9.67
N GLY A 73 -15.35 -11.77 8.62
CA GLY A 73 -16.28 -12.84 8.24
C GLY A 73 -17.07 -12.50 6.97
N ASN A 74 -18.39 -12.38 7.09
CA ASN A 74 -19.29 -12.31 5.92
C ASN A 74 -19.64 -10.90 5.46
N ASN A 75 -19.44 -9.88 6.29
CA ASN A 75 -19.79 -8.50 5.96
C ASN A 75 -18.53 -7.63 5.93
N PRO A 76 -18.46 -6.66 4.99
CA PRO A 76 -17.37 -5.70 4.97
C PRO A 76 -17.39 -4.84 6.24
N THR A 77 -16.21 -4.53 6.74
CA THR A 77 -16.01 -3.64 7.88
C THR A 77 -14.96 -2.59 7.56
N GLU A 78 -14.81 -1.59 8.44
CA GLU A 78 -13.80 -0.54 8.27
C GLU A 78 -12.38 -1.10 8.14
N ILE A 79 -12.10 -2.23 8.80
CA ILE A 79 -10.79 -2.89 8.69
C ILE A 79 -10.54 -3.43 7.28
N ASP A 80 -11.57 -3.92 6.58
CA ASP A 80 -11.47 -4.42 5.22
C ASP A 80 -11.13 -3.27 4.27
N ALA A 81 -11.82 -2.12 4.42
CA ALA A 81 -11.54 -0.94 3.62
C ALA A 81 -10.11 -0.41 3.84
N LEU A 82 -9.63 -0.42 5.09
CA LEU A 82 -8.28 0.00 5.43
C LEU A 82 -7.22 -0.94 4.81
N ILE A 83 -7.41 -2.25 4.98
CA ILE A 83 -6.49 -3.26 4.43
C ILE A 83 -6.49 -3.21 2.89
N PHE A 84 -7.67 -3.13 2.28
CA PHE A 84 -7.82 -2.94 0.84
C PHE A 84 -7.03 -1.73 0.36
N GLY A 85 -7.21 -0.56 0.98
CA GLY A 85 -6.50 0.66 0.58
C GLY A 85 -4.98 0.50 0.59
N HIS A 86 -4.43 -0.16 1.61
CA HIS A 86 -3.00 -0.45 1.68
C HIS A 86 -2.55 -1.44 0.60
N LEU A 87 -3.19 -2.60 0.49
CA LEU A 87 -2.82 -3.63 -0.49
C LEU A 87 -2.98 -3.13 -1.92
N TYR A 88 -4.11 -2.49 -2.23
CA TYR A 88 -4.39 -1.93 -3.55
C TYR A 88 -3.36 -0.87 -3.94
N THR A 89 -2.94 0.00 -3.01
CA THR A 89 -1.89 0.98 -3.27
C THR A 89 -0.56 0.30 -3.61
N LEU A 90 -0.19 -0.77 -2.89
CA LEU A 90 1.04 -1.51 -3.17
C LEU A 90 0.98 -2.26 -4.51
N LEU A 91 -0.18 -2.80 -4.88
CA LEU A 91 -0.40 -3.53 -6.14
C LEU A 91 -0.38 -2.61 -7.36
N THR A 92 -1.02 -1.45 -7.28
CA THR A 92 -1.27 -0.58 -8.44
C THR A 92 -0.21 0.51 -8.63
N THR A 93 0.64 0.74 -7.63
CA THR A 93 1.71 1.73 -7.75
C THR A 93 2.92 1.11 -8.43
N SER A 94 3.24 1.59 -9.63
CA SER A 94 4.53 1.26 -10.27
C SER A 94 5.67 1.88 -9.45
N LEU A 95 6.37 1.03 -8.71
CA LEU A 95 7.56 1.38 -7.95
C LEU A 95 8.80 1.00 -8.76
N PRO A 96 9.90 1.78 -8.68
CA PRO A 96 11.20 1.41 -9.28
C PRO A 96 11.72 0.03 -8.86
N ASN A 97 11.24 -0.51 -7.74
CA ASN A 97 11.55 -1.86 -7.27
C ASN A 97 10.30 -2.75 -7.34
N VAL A 98 10.45 -3.92 -7.97
CA VAL A 98 9.40 -4.92 -8.17
C VAL A 98 9.19 -5.88 -6.99
N ALA A 99 10.07 -5.88 -6.00
CA ALA A 99 10.10 -6.86 -4.89
C ALA A 99 8.77 -6.96 -4.12
N ILE A 100 8.11 -5.83 -3.86
CA ILE A 100 6.82 -5.82 -3.14
C ILE A 100 5.73 -6.53 -3.95
N GLY A 101 5.71 -6.31 -5.27
CA GLY A 101 4.77 -7.01 -6.16
C GLY A 101 5.01 -8.52 -6.14
N ASP A 102 6.26 -8.96 -6.12
CA ASP A 102 6.60 -10.38 -6.07
C ASP A 102 6.28 -11.02 -4.70
N ILE A 103 6.40 -10.28 -3.60
CA ILE A 103 5.92 -10.71 -2.28
C ILE A 103 4.40 -10.91 -2.31
N LEU A 104 3.63 -9.94 -2.82
CA LEU A 104 2.16 -10.02 -2.84
C LEU A 104 1.64 -11.19 -3.68
N LYS A 105 2.34 -11.55 -4.77
CA LYS A 105 2.02 -12.73 -5.59
C LYS A 105 2.10 -14.06 -4.83
N LYS A 106 2.83 -14.12 -3.71
CA LYS A 106 2.87 -15.31 -2.84
C LYS A 106 1.54 -15.54 -2.09
N PHE A 107 0.67 -14.52 -2.02
CA PHE A 107 -0.56 -14.54 -1.22
C PHE A 107 -1.81 -14.36 -2.10
N PRO A 108 -2.20 -15.38 -2.88
CA PRO A 108 -3.29 -15.26 -3.87
C PRO A 108 -4.66 -14.94 -3.26
N ASN A 109 -4.93 -15.32 -2.00
CA ASN A 109 -6.19 -14.96 -1.34
C ASN A 109 -6.29 -13.45 -1.05
N LEU A 110 -5.18 -12.77 -0.77
CA LEU A 110 -5.15 -11.32 -0.61
C LEU A 110 -5.35 -10.59 -1.94
N LEU A 111 -4.81 -11.14 -3.04
CA LEU A 111 -5.06 -10.63 -4.38
C LEU A 111 -6.54 -10.77 -4.75
N GLN A 112 -7.12 -11.95 -4.54
CA GLN A 112 -8.54 -12.20 -4.79
C GLN A 112 -9.43 -11.27 -3.96
N PHE A 113 -9.09 -11.08 -2.68
CA PHE A 113 -9.78 -10.11 -1.83
C PHE A 113 -9.76 -8.71 -2.43
N CYS A 114 -8.61 -8.23 -2.90
CA CYS A 114 -8.51 -6.90 -3.52
C CYS A 114 -9.33 -6.82 -4.81
N GLU A 115 -9.30 -7.85 -5.64
CA GLU A 115 -10.10 -7.91 -6.87
C GLU A 115 -11.60 -7.86 -6.61
N ASP A 116 -12.09 -8.66 -5.66
CA ASP A 116 -13.50 -8.74 -5.35
C ASP A 116 -13.98 -7.43 -4.70
N PHE A 117 -13.15 -6.83 -3.84
CA PHE A 117 -13.44 -5.56 -3.19
C PHE A 117 -13.46 -4.38 -4.19
N GLU A 118 -12.51 -4.34 -5.13
CA GLU A 118 -12.49 -3.34 -6.21
C GLU A 118 -13.75 -3.47 -7.08
N LYS A 119 -14.05 -4.68 -7.57
CA LYS A 119 -15.22 -4.94 -8.43
C LYS A 119 -16.53 -4.53 -7.78
N LEU A 120 -16.68 -4.78 -6.48
CA LEU A 120 -17.93 -4.52 -5.76
C LEU A 120 -18.10 -3.06 -5.33
N TYR A 121 -17.06 -2.45 -4.74
CA TYR A 121 -17.18 -1.12 -4.12
C TYR A 121 -16.63 0.01 -4.98
N PHE A 122 -15.78 -0.32 -5.95
CA PHE A 122 -15.16 0.64 -6.86
C PHE A 122 -15.31 0.22 -8.32
N PRO A 123 -16.55 -0.01 -8.83
CA PRO A 123 -16.78 -0.54 -10.18
C PRO A 123 -16.27 0.36 -11.32
N LEU A 124 -15.92 1.61 -11.00
CA LEU A 124 -15.34 2.58 -11.92
C LEU A 124 -13.80 2.61 -11.88
N LEU A 125 -13.16 1.85 -10.99
CA LEU A 125 -11.73 1.58 -10.98
C LEU A 125 -11.49 0.27 -11.74
N PRO A 126 -10.84 0.30 -12.92
CA PRO A 126 -10.56 -0.91 -13.68
C PRO A 126 -9.05 -1.16 -13.67
N MET A 127 -8.50 -1.91 -12.71
CA MET A 127 -7.04 -2.08 -12.65
C MET A 127 -6.52 -3.50 -12.45
N LEU A 128 -7.23 -4.42 -11.76
CA LEU A 128 -6.63 -5.75 -11.50
C LEU A 128 -6.69 -6.75 -12.67
N ASN A 129 -7.12 -6.32 -13.86
CA ASN A 129 -7.13 -7.13 -15.10
C ASN A 129 -6.28 -6.53 -16.25
N ALA A 130 -5.35 -5.60 -15.96
CA ALA A 130 -4.42 -5.04 -16.96
C ALA A 130 -3.01 -5.62 -16.82
#